data_AF-A0A6A4RCS9-F1
#
_entry.id   AF-A0A6A4RCS9-F1
#
_cell.length_a   1.000
_cell.length_b   1.000
_cell.length_c   1.000
_cell.angle_alpha   90.00
_cell.angle_beta   90.00
_cell.angle_gamma   90.00
#
_symmetry.space_group_name_H-M   'P 1'
#
loop_
_entity.id
_entity.type
_entity.pdbx_description
1 polymer ?
#
loop_
_entity_poly.entity_id
_entity_poly.type
_entity_poly.pdbx_seq_one_letter_code
_entity_poly.pdbx_strand_id
1 'polypeptide(L)'
;MIETIFDTLNAKAAIYALEEIFDETGERLPVMISGTITDASGRTLSGQTTEAFWNSVRHAQPLTVGLNCALGAEELRPYVEELSTKADTFVSAHPNAGLPNEFGEYDQTPEEMAEIVAEFARSGLVNIIGGCCGSTPEHIAAIHRAIKDLPPRQIPDRSRACRLSGLEPFNIEHDSLFV
;
A
#
# COMPACT_ATOMS: atom_id res chain seq x y z
N MET A 1 7.08 10.39 -3.77
CA MET A 1 6.44 9.07 -3.57
C MET A 1 7.28 8.04 -4.31
N ILE A 2 7.61 6.92 -3.67
CA ILE A 2 8.24 5.76 -4.31
C ILE A 2 7.10 4.76 -4.54
N GLU A 3 6.66 4.58 -5.78
CA GLU A 3 5.48 3.78 -6.10
C GLU A 3 5.76 2.68 -7.10
N THR A 4 4.77 1.81 -7.26
CA THR A 4 4.83 0.70 -8.21
C THR A 4 6.05 -0.19 -7.94
N ILE A 5 6.31 -0.43 -6.64
CA ILE A 5 7.46 -1.20 -6.19
C ILE A 5 7.16 -2.68 -6.39
N PHE A 6 7.75 -3.22 -7.46
CA PHE A 6 7.79 -4.66 -7.73
C PHE A 6 9.02 -5.35 -7.09
N ASP A 7 10.11 -4.59 -6.88
CA ASP A 7 11.35 -5.04 -6.25
C ASP A 7 11.72 -4.17 -5.06
N THR A 8 11.77 -4.78 -3.88
CA THR A 8 12.01 -4.06 -2.62
C THR A 8 13.45 -3.61 -2.46
N LEU A 9 14.41 -4.25 -3.13
CA LEU A 9 15.80 -3.80 -3.09
C LEU A 9 15.97 -2.48 -3.83
N ASN A 10 15.31 -2.32 -4.97
CA ASN A 10 15.23 -1.05 -5.70
C ASN A 10 14.58 0.05 -4.84
N ALA A 11 13.49 -0.28 -4.13
CA ALA A 11 12.89 0.68 -3.20
C ALA A 11 13.83 1.07 -2.06
N LYS A 12 14.60 0.13 -1.50
CA LYS A 12 15.62 0.44 -0.47
C LYS A 12 16.75 1.30 -1.01
N ALA A 13 17.16 1.12 -2.26
CA ALA A 13 18.13 2.00 -2.90
C ALA A 13 17.57 3.43 -3.05
N ALA A 14 16.30 3.57 -3.43
CA ALA A 14 15.63 4.88 -3.50
C ALA A 14 15.47 5.53 -2.12
N ILE A 15 15.10 4.74 -1.09
CA ILE A 15 15.04 5.20 0.30
C ILE A 15 16.41 5.71 0.74
N TYR A 16 17.47 4.93 0.52
CA TYR A 16 18.83 5.31 0.88
C TYR A 16 19.24 6.64 0.23
N ALA A 17 18.99 6.81 -1.07
CA ALA A 17 19.28 8.06 -1.76
C ALA A 17 18.48 9.26 -1.20
N LEU A 18 17.22 9.05 -0.79
CA LEU A 18 16.43 10.11 -0.14
C LEU A 18 16.99 10.48 1.24
N GLU A 19 17.41 9.50 2.04
CA GLU A 19 18.02 9.76 3.34
C GLU A 19 19.34 10.54 3.19
N GLU A 20 20.18 10.21 2.20
CA GLU A 20 21.38 11.02 1.89
C GLU A 20 21.03 12.47 1.56
N ILE A 21 20.00 12.70 0.73
CA ILE A 21 19.55 14.06 0.40
C ILE A 21 19.00 14.79 1.63
N PHE A 22 18.26 14.11 2.51
CA PHE A 22 17.74 14.71 3.73
C PHE A 22 18.88 15.10 4.68
N ASP A 23 19.92 14.29 4.79
CA ASP A 23 21.11 14.59 5.59
C ASP A 23 21.90 15.76 5.00
N GLU A 24 22.08 15.80 3.67
CA GLU A 24 22.79 16.88 2.97
C GLU A 24 22.07 18.23 3.05
N THR A 25 20.75 18.23 2.90
CA THR A 25 19.93 19.45 2.86
C THR A 25 19.47 19.91 4.25
N GLY A 26 19.43 19.00 5.23
CA GLY A 26 18.86 19.24 6.56
C GLY A 26 17.33 19.34 6.58
N GLU A 27 16.65 19.03 5.48
CA GLU A 27 15.20 19.08 5.35
C GLU A 27 14.63 17.68 5.05
N ARG A 28 13.73 17.20 5.91
CA ARG A 28 13.00 15.94 5.69
C ARG A 28 11.60 16.21 5.17
N LEU A 29 11.34 15.80 3.93
CA LEU A 29 10.01 15.83 3.34
C LEU A 29 9.23 14.53 3.65
N PRO A 30 7.88 14.58 3.71
CA PRO A 30 7.08 13.37 3.88
C PRO A 30 7.25 12.39 2.72
N VAL A 31 7.62 11.14 3.04
CA VAL A 31 7.79 10.06 2.06
C VAL A 31 6.54 9.17 2.03
N MET A 32 6.03 8.91 0.82
CA MET A 32 5.01 7.88 0.58
C MET A 32 5.68 6.71 -0.14
N ILE A 33 5.39 5.50 0.30
CA ILE A 33 5.90 4.25 -0.28
C ILE A 33 4.71 3.39 -0.70
N SER A 34 4.68 2.91 -1.94
CA SER A 34 3.59 2.08 -2.46
C SER A 34 4.13 0.87 -3.22
N GLY A 35 3.80 -0.31 -2.71
CA GLY A 35 4.13 -1.60 -3.33
C GLY A 35 3.12 -1.99 -4.41
N THR A 36 3.50 -2.98 -5.22
CA THR A 36 2.56 -3.61 -6.15
C THR A 36 2.60 -5.13 -6.00
N ILE A 37 1.44 -5.71 -5.69
CA ILE A 37 1.22 -7.15 -5.70
C ILE A 37 0.87 -7.54 -7.14
N THR A 38 1.63 -8.47 -7.73
CA THR A 38 1.58 -8.71 -9.18
C THR A 38 0.43 -9.61 -9.61
N ASP A 39 -0.04 -10.49 -8.74
CA ASP A 39 -1.10 -11.45 -9.04
C ASP A 39 -1.76 -11.98 -7.75
N ALA A 40 -2.69 -12.93 -7.91
CA ALA A 40 -3.44 -13.56 -6.84
C ALA A 40 -2.58 -14.38 -5.84
N SER A 41 -1.27 -14.57 -6.08
CA SER A 41 -0.36 -15.18 -5.10
C SER A 41 -0.12 -14.30 -3.89
N GLY A 42 -0.46 -13.01 -3.97
CA GLY A 42 -0.29 -12.06 -2.87
C GLY A 42 1.15 -11.61 -2.66
N ARG A 43 1.97 -11.68 -3.71
CA ARG A 43 3.39 -11.32 -3.66
C ARG A 43 3.73 -10.21 -4.63
N THR A 44 4.76 -9.43 -4.29
CA THR A 44 5.46 -8.57 -5.25
C THR A 44 6.16 -9.42 -6.32
N LEU A 45 6.65 -8.81 -7.40
CA LEU A 45 7.41 -9.54 -8.44
C LEU A 45 8.67 -10.20 -7.88
N SER A 46 9.28 -9.58 -6.88
CA SER A 46 10.44 -10.12 -6.14
C SER A 46 10.05 -11.21 -5.11
N GLY A 47 8.77 -11.54 -4.99
CA GLY A 47 8.26 -12.65 -4.18
C GLY A 47 7.92 -12.29 -2.74
N GLN A 48 7.93 -11.01 -2.35
CA GLN A 48 7.61 -10.61 -0.98
C GLN A 48 6.11 -10.56 -0.73
N THR A 49 5.69 -11.10 0.41
CA THR A 49 4.33 -10.88 0.97
C THR A 49 4.16 -9.45 1.48
N THR A 50 2.93 -9.03 1.73
CA THR A 50 2.62 -7.66 2.15
C THR A 50 3.25 -7.29 3.50
N GLU A 51 3.15 -8.13 4.54
CA GLU A 51 3.82 -7.85 5.82
C GLU A 51 5.36 -7.86 5.68
N ALA A 52 5.93 -8.74 4.85
CA ALA A 52 7.37 -8.75 4.57
C ALA A 52 7.84 -7.45 3.90
N PHE A 53 7.10 -6.99 2.88
CA PHE A 53 7.36 -5.70 2.24
C PHE A 53 7.35 -4.57 3.25
N TRP A 54 6.32 -4.49 4.11
CA TRP A 54 6.24 -3.46 5.14
C TRP A 54 7.44 -3.51 6.10
N ASN A 55 7.77 -4.67 6.67
CA ASN A 55 8.92 -4.83 7.55
C ASN A 55 10.23 -4.38 6.87
N SER A 56 10.35 -4.61 5.56
CA SER A 56 11.54 -4.26 4.78
C SER A 56 11.73 -2.76 4.59
N VAL A 57 10.65 -1.97 4.49
CA VAL A 57 10.70 -0.53 4.17
C VAL A 57 10.35 0.39 5.35
N ARG A 58 9.83 -0.16 6.45
CA ARG A 58 9.42 0.61 7.65
C ARG A 58 10.50 1.54 8.20
N HIS A 59 11.77 1.18 8.06
CA HIS A 59 12.91 1.99 8.51
C HIS A 59 12.98 3.37 7.85
N ALA A 60 12.33 3.57 6.69
CA ALA A 60 12.21 4.87 6.03
C ALA A 60 11.26 5.85 6.75
N GLN A 61 10.58 5.41 7.81
CA GLN A 61 9.58 6.19 8.55
C GLN A 61 8.60 6.95 7.63
N PRO A 62 7.96 6.27 6.65
CA PRO A 62 7.15 6.95 5.67
C PRO A 62 5.88 7.52 6.30
N LEU A 63 5.39 8.63 5.75
CA LEU A 63 4.07 9.17 6.07
C LEU A 63 2.98 8.16 5.73
N THR A 64 3.11 7.46 4.59
CA THR A 64 2.19 6.39 4.20
C THR A 64 2.90 5.18 3.64
N VAL A 65 2.39 3.99 3.92
CA VAL A 65 2.68 2.78 3.14
C VAL A 65 1.40 2.31 2.44
N GLY A 66 1.50 1.87 1.19
CA GLY A 66 0.32 1.48 0.44
C GLY A 66 0.56 0.46 -0.63
N LEU A 67 -0.50 0.19 -1.40
CA LEU A 67 -0.46 -0.63 -2.59
C LEU A 67 -1.10 0.08 -3.78
N ASN A 68 -0.52 -0.08 -4.97
CA ASN A 68 -1.06 0.47 -6.21
C ASN A 68 -0.85 -0.46 -7.39
N CYS A 69 -1.65 -0.27 -8.45
CA CYS A 69 -1.53 -0.96 -9.74
C CYS A 69 -1.71 -2.49 -9.67
N ALA A 70 -1.48 -3.14 -10.82
CA ALA A 70 -1.60 -4.57 -11.16
C ALA A 70 -2.99 -5.22 -10.94
N LEU A 71 -3.63 -4.93 -9.83
CA LEU A 71 -4.91 -5.49 -9.41
C LEU A 71 -6.01 -4.43 -9.45
N GLY A 72 -7.24 -4.88 -9.69
CA GLY A 72 -8.43 -4.10 -9.44
C GLY A 72 -8.69 -3.97 -7.93
N ALA A 73 -9.72 -3.18 -7.57
CA ALA A 73 -10.03 -2.94 -6.16
C ALA A 73 -10.49 -4.23 -5.44
N GLU A 74 -11.25 -5.12 -6.09
CA GLU A 74 -11.71 -6.35 -5.44
C GLU A 74 -10.53 -7.26 -5.09
N GLU A 75 -9.60 -7.47 -6.02
CA GLU A 75 -8.45 -8.34 -5.84
C GLU A 75 -7.40 -7.74 -4.88
N LEU A 76 -7.29 -6.41 -4.83
CA LEU A 76 -6.33 -5.73 -3.97
C LEU A 76 -6.73 -5.73 -2.49
N ARG A 77 -8.04 -5.83 -2.20
CA ARG A 77 -8.63 -5.73 -0.85
C ARG A 77 -7.91 -6.55 0.23
N PRO A 78 -7.72 -7.88 0.11
CA PRO A 78 -7.13 -8.69 1.18
C PRO A 78 -5.72 -8.22 1.56
N TYR A 79 -4.95 -7.71 0.61
CA TYR A 79 -3.59 -7.24 0.85
C TYR A 79 -3.59 -5.85 1.51
N VAL A 80 -4.56 -5.00 1.18
CA VAL A 80 -4.77 -3.72 1.90
C VAL A 80 -5.21 -3.98 3.34
N GLU A 81 -6.05 -5.00 3.57
CA GLU A 81 -6.45 -5.41 4.91
C GLU A 81 -5.26 -5.93 5.73
N GLU A 82 -4.43 -6.80 5.16
CA GLU A 82 -3.18 -7.24 5.80
C GLU A 82 -2.32 -6.02 6.16
N LEU A 83 -2.03 -5.14 5.20
CA LEU A 83 -1.22 -3.95 5.44
C LEU A 83 -1.84 -3.03 6.51
N SER A 84 -3.16 -2.85 6.49
CA SER A 84 -3.92 -2.06 7.46
C SER A 84 -3.75 -2.57 8.88
N THR A 85 -3.70 -3.88 9.10
CA THR A 85 -3.51 -4.42 10.46
C THR A 85 -2.06 -4.33 10.94
N LYS A 86 -1.08 -4.25 10.03
CA LYS A 86 0.36 -4.32 10.37
C LYS A 86 1.07 -2.96 10.35
N ALA A 87 0.66 -2.03 9.50
CA ALA A 87 1.33 -0.74 9.36
C ALA A 87 1.08 0.14 10.60
N ASP A 88 2.15 0.63 11.23
CA ASP A 88 2.08 1.63 12.30
C ASP A 88 2.22 3.07 11.77
N THR A 89 1.85 3.26 10.51
CA THR A 89 1.74 4.53 9.81
C THR A 89 0.42 4.58 9.03
N PHE A 90 0.16 5.67 8.30
CA PHE A 90 -1.03 5.77 7.47
C PHE A 90 -0.97 4.80 6.27
N VAL A 91 -2.13 4.31 5.84
CA VAL A 91 -2.24 3.37 4.71
C VAL A 91 -2.85 4.05 3.49
N SER A 92 -2.26 3.82 2.31
CA SER A 92 -2.80 4.28 1.04
C SER A 92 -3.14 3.13 0.09
N ALA A 93 -4.13 3.33 -0.78
CA ALA A 93 -4.48 2.38 -1.83
C ALA A 93 -4.83 3.10 -3.13
N HIS A 94 -4.27 2.63 -4.25
CA HIS A 94 -4.55 3.18 -5.59
C HIS A 94 -4.75 2.02 -6.58
N PRO A 95 -5.90 1.33 -6.53
CA PRO A 95 -6.19 0.22 -7.44
C PRO A 95 -6.35 0.70 -8.88
N ASN A 96 -6.23 -0.22 -9.84
CA ASN A 96 -6.64 0.03 -11.22
C ASN A 96 -8.18 0.11 -11.33
N ALA A 97 -8.68 0.71 -12.42
CA ALA A 97 -10.09 0.63 -12.80
C ALA A 97 -10.41 -0.78 -13.38
N GLY A 98 -10.37 -1.78 -12.50
CA GLY A 98 -10.48 -3.19 -12.86
C GLY A 98 -9.17 -3.78 -13.42
N LEU A 99 -9.24 -5.03 -13.85
CA LEU A 99 -8.17 -5.68 -14.61
C LEU A 99 -8.24 -5.24 -16.09
N PRO A 100 -7.09 -5.12 -16.78
CA PRO A 100 -7.11 -4.80 -18.21
C PRO A 100 -7.77 -5.92 -19.03
N ASN A 101 -8.55 -5.54 -20.02
CA ASN A 101 -9.16 -6.47 -20.97
C ASN A 101 -8.13 -7.00 -21.99
N GLU A 102 -8.56 -7.86 -22.93
CA GLU A 102 -7.68 -8.48 -23.93
C GLU A 102 -6.98 -7.47 -24.86
N PHE A 103 -7.49 -6.24 -24.94
CA PHE A 103 -6.91 -5.14 -25.70
C PHE A 103 -6.03 -4.21 -24.83
N GLY A 104 -5.90 -4.49 -23.54
CA GLY A 104 -5.16 -3.69 -22.58
C GLY A 104 -5.91 -2.47 -22.05
N GLU A 105 -7.22 -2.38 -22.30
CA GLU A 105 -8.09 -1.27 -21.87
C GLU A 105 -8.74 -1.57 -20.51
N TYR A 106 -9.23 -0.54 -19.83
CA TYR A 106 -9.87 -0.64 -18.52
C TYR A 106 -11.34 -0.25 -18.66
N ASP A 107 -12.22 -1.24 -18.50
CA ASP A 107 -13.65 -1.08 -18.78
C ASP A 107 -14.48 -0.71 -17.55
N GLN A 108 -13.90 -0.79 -16.35
CA GLN A 108 -14.62 -0.47 -15.11
C GLN A 108 -14.99 1.01 -15.09
N THR A 109 -16.27 1.27 -14.81
CA THR A 109 -16.81 2.63 -14.79
C THR A 109 -16.47 3.37 -13.47
N PRO A 110 -16.55 4.71 -13.44
CA PRO A 110 -16.39 5.49 -12.22
C PRO A 110 -17.26 5.03 -11.06
N GLU A 111 -18.53 4.72 -11.32
CA GLU A 111 -19.49 4.29 -10.31
C GLU A 111 -19.16 2.91 -9.74
N GLU A 112 -18.81 1.94 -10.59
CA GLU A 112 -18.41 0.60 -10.18
C GLU A 112 -17.14 0.63 -9.33
N MET A 113 -16.10 1.32 -9.80
CA MET A 113 -14.85 1.45 -9.04
C MET A 113 -15.11 2.12 -7.68
N ALA A 114 -15.90 3.21 -7.66
CA ALA A 114 -16.20 3.93 -6.43
C ALA A 114 -16.98 3.09 -5.42
N GLU A 115 -17.92 2.24 -5.85
CA GLU A 115 -18.67 1.35 -4.97
C GLU A 115 -17.75 0.36 -4.24
N ILE A 116 -16.83 -0.28 -4.98
CA ILE A 116 -15.90 -1.26 -4.42
C ILE A 116 -14.89 -0.58 -3.50
N VAL A 117 -14.27 0.51 -3.96
CA VAL A 117 -13.26 1.28 -3.22
C VAL A 117 -13.84 1.91 -1.94
N ALA A 118 -15.13 2.26 -1.94
CA ALA A 118 -15.79 2.77 -0.74
C ALA A 118 -15.88 1.73 0.39
N GLU A 119 -15.86 0.43 0.09
CA GLU A 119 -15.79 -0.62 1.12
C GLU A 119 -14.51 -0.49 1.94
N PHE A 120 -13.37 -0.15 1.31
CA PHE A 120 -12.10 -0.01 2.02
C PHE A 120 -12.18 1.08 3.09
N ALA A 121 -12.83 2.19 2.75
CA ALA A 121 -13.05 3.30 3.67
C ALA A 121 -14.06 2.94 4.76
N ARG A 122 -15.18 2.28 4.42
CA ARG A 122 -16.19 1.84 5.40
C ARG A 122 -15.62 0.82 6.39
N SER A 123 -14.74 -0.04 5.93
CA SER A 123 -14.03 -1.04 6.75
C SER A 123 -12.82 -0.45 7.49
N GLY A 124 -12.54 0.86 7.32
CA GLY A 124 -11.46 1.55 8.03
C GLY A 124 -10.07 1.05 7.64
N LEU A 125 -9.87 0.63 6.39
CA LEU A 125 -8.61 0.04 5.92
C LEU A 125 -7.60 1.08 5.40
N VAL A 126 -8.05 2.28 5.06
CA VAL A 126 -7.23 3.29 4.36
C VAL A 126 -7.31 4.67 5.00
N ASN A 127 -6.25 5.45 4.79
CA ASN A 127 -6.16 6.88 5.12
C ASN A 127 -6.15 7.74 3.85
N ILE A 128 -5.58 7.22 2.75
CA ILE A 128 -5.58 7.86 1.43
C ILE A 128 -6.08 6.83 0.41
N ILE A 129 -6.94 7.27 -0.51
CA ILE A 129 -7.39 6.42 -1.59
C ILE A 129 -7.43 7.20 -2.89
N GLY A 130 -7.05 6.54 -3.98
CA GLY A 130 -7.07 7.12 -5.32
C GLY A 130 -7.23 6.04 -6.37
N GLY A 131 -6.66 6.27 -7.55
CA GLY A 131 -6.69 5.33 -8.66
C GLY A 131 -5.35 5.29 -9.39
N CYS A 132 -5.10 4.19 -10.10
CA CYS A 132 -3.90 3.98 -10.90
C CYS A 132 -4.26 3.85 -12.39
N CYS A 133 -3.92 2.75 -13.06
CA CYS A 133 -4.20 2.58 -14.48
C CYS A 133 -5.71 2.48 -14.74
N GLY A 134 -6.18 3.15 -15.80
CA GLY A 134 -7.59 3.22 -16.18
C GLY A 134 -8.41 4.28 -15.42
N SER A 135 -7.94 4.76 -14.27
CA SER A 135 -8.66 5.78 -13.50
C SER A 135 -8.60 7.16 -14.16
N THR A 136 -9.71 7.89 -14.10
CA THR A 136 -9.88 9.23 -14.69
C THR A 136 -10.32 10.25 -13.63
N PRO A 137 -10.36 11.57 -13.92
CA PRO A 137 -10.94 12.55 -13.00
C PRO A 137 -12.38 12.22 -12.57
N GLU A 138 -13.18 11.61 -13.45
CA GLU A 138 -14.54 11.14 -13.13
C GLU A 138 -14.51 10.03 -12.07
N HIS A 139 -13.57 9.08 -12.17
CA HIS A 139 -13.36 8.05 -11.14
C HIS A 139 -13.02 8.68 -9.80
N ILE A 140 -12.07 9.62 -9.78
CA ILE A 140 -11.66 10.29 -8.54
C ILE A 140 -12.83 11.08 -7.93
N ALA A 141 -13.64 11.74 -8.75
CA ALA A 141 -14.83 12.44 -8.28
C ALA A 141 -15.89 11.48 -7.70
N ALA A 142 -16.10 10.33 -8.33
CA ALA A 142 -17.01 9.30 -7.83
C ALA A 142 -16.53 8.71 -6.49
N ILE A 143 -15.24 8.36 -6.40
CA ILE A 143 -14.60 7.88 -5.16
C ILE A 143 -14.77 8.92 -4.04
N HIS A 144 -14.44 10.19 -4.30
CA HIS A 144 -14.59 11.25 -3.32
C HIS A 144 -16.04 11.36 -2.80
N ARG A 145 -17.03 11.39 -3.70
CA ARG A 145 -18.45 11.45 -3.30
C ARG A 145 -18.86 10.26 -2.42
N ALA A 146 -18.33 9.08 -2.69
CA ALA A 146 -18.67 7.85 -1.98
C ALA A 146 -18.07 7.78 -0.56
N ILE A 147 -16.95 8.46 -0.30
CA ILE A 147 -16.19 8.31 0.96
C ILE A 147 -16.02 9.58 1.79
N LYS A 148 -16.34 10.77 1.28
CA LYS A 148 -16.03 12.06 1.91
C LYS A 148 -16.50 12.22 3.37
N ASP A 149 -17.56 11.51 3.76
CA ASP A 149 -18.17 11.59 5.09
C ASP A 149 -17.75 10.42 6.00
N LEU A 150 -16.85 9.54 5.54
CA LEU A 150 -16.35 8.40 6.28
C LEU A 150 -15.08 8.77 7.06
N PRO A 151 -14.88 8.24 8.28
CA PRO A 151 -13.67 8.48 9.04
C PRO A 151 -12.47 7.74 8.40
N PRO A 152 -11.26 8.30 8.48
CA PRO A 152 -10.06 7.60 8.06
C PRO A 152 -9.72 6.44 9.02
N ARG A 153 -8.96 5.47 8.50
CA ARG A 153 -8.36 4.38 9.30
C ARG A 153 -7.66 4.91 10.54
N GLN A 154 -7.88 4.24 11.67
CA GLN A 154 -7.11 4.45 12.89
C GLN A 154 -5.82 3.62 12.82
N ILE A 155 -4.68 4.23 13.14
CA ILE A 155 -3.40 3.52 13.18
C ILE A 155 -3.44 2.54 14.37
N PRO A 156 -3.21 1.23 14.16
CA PRO A 156 -3.24 0.25 15.24
C PRO A 156 -2.09 0.48 16.21
N ASP A 157 -2.37 0.38 17.51
CA ASP A 157 -1.32 0.28 18.52
C ASP A 157 -0.71 -1.12 18.45
N ARG A 158 0.60 -1.19 18.24
CA ARG A 158 1.34 -2.46 18.12
C ARG A 158 2.46 -2.50 19.14
N SER A 159 2.60 -3.64 19.80
CA SER A 159 3.73 -3.90 20.67
C SER A 159 5.04 -3.80 19.90
N ARG A 160 6.07 -3.27 20.58
CA ARG A 160 7.44 -3.28 20.07
C ARG A 160 7.90 -4.73 19.99
N ALA A 161 8.42 -5.11 18.83
CA ALA A 161 8.92 -6.44 18.52
C ALA A 161 10.09 -6.34 17.55
N CYS A 162 10.94 -7.36 17.48
CA CYS A 162 11.91 -7.45 16.39
C CYS A 162 11.18 -7.95 15.14
N ARG A 163 11.16 -7.14 14.09
CA ARG A 163 10.45 -7.43 12.84
C ARG A 163 11.47 -7.57 11.71
N LEU A 164 11.66 -8.80 11.26
CA LEU A 164 12.59 -9.16 10.19
C LEU A 164 11.80 -9.51 8.92
N SER A 165 12.51 -9.55 7.80
CA SER A 165 11.93 -9.88 6.51
C SER A 165 12.92 -10.61 5.62
N GLY A 166 12.48 -11.75 5.09
CA GLY A 166 12.98 -12.34 3.84
C GLY A 166 11.96 -12.07 2.73
N LEU A 167 11.52 -13.14 2.04
CA LEU A 167 10.29 -13.11 1.22
C LEU A 167 9.01 -13.13 2.08
N GLU A 168 9.16 -13.64 3.30
CA GLU A 168 8.10 -13.73 4.31
C GLU A 168 8.54 -12.97 5.57
N PRO A 169 7.59 -12.44 6.36
CA PRO A 169 7.91 -11.77 7.61
C PRO A 169 8.38 -12.78 8.65
N PHE A 170 9.30 -12.36 9.50
CA PHE A 170 9.67 -13.11 10.69
C PHE A 170 9.66 -12.16 11.88
N ASN A 171 8.64 -12.30 12.72
CA ASN A 171 8.40 -11.43 13.87
C ASN A 171 8.74 -12.17 15.16
N ILE A 172 9.56 -11.54 16.00
CA ILE A 172 9.92 -12.04 17.33
C ILE A 172 9.26 -11.14 18.37
N GLU A 173 8.21 -11.66 18.99
CA GLU A 173 7.41 -11.00 20.02
C GLU A 173 7.78 -11.49 21.42
N HIS A 174 7.20 -10.88 22.46
CA HIS A 174 7.59 -11.14 23.85
C HIS A 174 7.34 -12.59 24.32
N ASP A 175 6.40 -13.28 23.69
CA ASP A 175 5.93 -14.65 23.95
C ASP A 175 6.43 -15.65 22.91
N SER A 176 7.32 -15.21 22.00
CA SER A 176 8.00 -16.12 21.06
C SER A 176 8.91 -17.08 21.83
N LEU A 177 8.78 -18.38 21.56
CA LEU A 177 9.47 -19.43 22.31
C LEU A 177 10.94 -19.61 21.90
N PHE A 178 11.18 -20.22 20.73
CA PHE A 178 12.50 -20.48 20.19
C PHE A 178 12.62 -19.79 18.83
N VAL A 179 13.73 -19.08 18.63
CA VAL A 179 14.03 -18.22 17.47
C VAL A 179 15.37 -18.62 16.90
#